data_AF-A0A6G0UN54-F1
#
_entry.id   AF-A0A6G0UN54-F1
#
_cell.length_a   1.000
_cell.length_b   1.000
_cell.length_c   1.000
_cell.angle_alpha   90.00
_cell.angle_beta   90.00
_cell.angle_gamma   90.00
#
_symmetry.space_group_name_H-M   'P 1'
#
loop_
_entity.id
_entity.type
_entity.pdbx_description
1 polymer ?
#
loop_
_entity_poly.entity_id
_entity_poly.type
_entity_poly.pdbx_seq_one_letter_code
_entity_poly.pdbx_strand_id
1 'polypeptide(L)'
;MKVYNKGHYIPGLQTWLQNPEEKTKIQMVLNYTNSEWEPQFVCDKNTPLHDDRFPFRLRSNTHLSTILCYQGYQFAIVENLFTVHRGIKTKETENDKLAKKKMSQKGYAKMVNSFVNELNNKYPLKRNVCPLLLP
;
A
#
# COMPACT_ATOMS: atom_id res chain seq x y z
N MET A 1 10.18 11.32 -17.95
CA MET A 1 9.51 10.08 -17.48
C MET A 1 10.03 9.78 -16.09
N LYS A 2 9.21 9.92 -15.03
CA LYS A 2 9.71 9.75 -13.65
C LYS A 2 9.09 8.48 -13.07
N VAL A 3 9.85 7.40 -13.05
CA VAL A 3 9.46 6.17 -12.35
C VAL A 3 9.43 6.48 -10.86
N TYR A 4 8.33 6.15 -10.20
CA TYR A 4 8.16 6.39 -8.77
C TYR A 4 8.72 5.21 -7.97
N ASN A 5 10.04 5.17 -7.82
CA ASN A 5 10.75 4.03 -7.24
C ASN A 5 10.33 3.72 -5.80
N LYS A 6 9.94 4.73 -5.01
CA LYS A 6 9.55 4.52 -3.60
C LYS A 6 8.30 3.66 -3.45
N GLY A 7 7.32 3.83 -4.34
CA GLY A 7 6.07 3.05 -4.30
C GLY A 7 6.13 1.74 -5.07
N HIS A 8 7.04 1.64 -6.06
CA HIS A 8 7.18 0.47 -6.92
C HIS A 8 8.42 -0.38 -6.59
N TYR A 9 9.07 -0.14 -5.46
CA TYR A 9 10.16 -0.98 -4.98
C TYR A 9 9.65 -2.37 -4.63
N ILE A 10 10.36 -3.42 -5.02
CA ILE A 10 10.04 -4.80 -4.65
C ILE A 10 11.23 -5.36 -3.88
N PRO A 11 11.09 -5.60 -2.56
CA PRO A 11 12.13 -6.22 -1.76
C PRO A 11 12.53 -7.57 -2.35
N GLY A 12 13.84 -7.83 -2.49
CA GLY A 12 14.35 -9.13 -2.97
C GLY A 12 14.05 -9.44 -4.45
N LEU A 13 13.73 -8.44 -5.28
CA LEU A 13 13.35 -8.66 -6.68
C LEU A 13 14.37 -9.46 -7.50
N GLN A 14 15.68 -9.18 -7.35
CA GLN A 14 16.68 -9.94 -8.11
C GLN A 14 16.74 -11.40 -7.68
N THR A 15 16.70 -11.67 -6.37
CA THR A 15 16.63 -13.04 -5.84
C THR A 15 15.41 -13.76 -6.36
N TRP A 16 14.26 -13.08 -6.40
CA TRP A 16 13.03 -13.63 -6.96
C TRP A 16 13.18 -14.01 -8.44
N LEU A 17 13.73 -13.12 -9.28
CA LEU A 17 13.93 -13.37 -10.71
C LEU A 17 14.97 -14.44 -11.03
N GLN A 18 15.87 -14.74 -10.09
CA GLN A 18 16.91 -15.76 -10.24
C GLN A 18 16.51 -17.12 -9.67
N ASN A 19 15.45 -17.17 -8.86
CA ASN A 19 14.96 -18.43 -8.29
C ASN A 19 14.29 -19.28 -9.40
N PRO A 20 14.63 -20.57 -9.50
CA PRO A 20 13.97 -21.45 -10.45
C PRO A 20 12.49 -21.60 -10.11
N GLU A 21 11.65 -21.67 -11.15
CA GLU A 21 10.21 -21.82 -11.01
C GLU A 21 9.86 -23.23 -10.51
N GLU A 22 9.78 -23.39 -9.19
CA GLU A 22 9.29 -24.62 -8.54
C GLU A 22 7.84 -24.45 -8.02
N LYS A 23 7.44 -25.24 -7.01
CA LYS A 23 6.16 -25.08 -6.33
C LYS A 23 6.08 -23.73 -5.61
N THR A 24 4.91 -23.09 -5.71
CA THR A 24 4.58 -21.84 -5.01
C THR A 24 4.89 -21.95 -3.51
N LYS A 25 5.79 -21.09 -3.04
CA LYS A 25 6.18 -20.98 -1.63
C LYS A 25 6.24 -19.51 -1.19
N ILE A 26 6.24 -19.29 0.12
CA ILE A 26 6.53 -17.97 0.68
C ILE A 26 8.01 -17.68 0.47
N GLN A 27 8.32 -16.64 -0.30
CA GLN A 27 9.68 -16.17 -0.51
C GLN A 27 10.21 -15.47 0.75
N MET A 28 9.41 -14.55 1.28
CA MET A 28 9.76 -13.78 2.47
C MET A 28 8.53 -13.22 3.17
N VAL A 29 8.65 -13.03 4.47
CA VAL A 29 7.68 -12.32 5.30
C VAL A 29 8.25 -10.94 5.61
N LEU A 30 7.43 -9.91 5.43
CA LEU A 30 7.80 -8.51 5.56
C LEU A 30 6.91 -7.82 6.59
N ASN A 31 7.55 -6.93 7.34
CA ASN A 31 6.84 -5.89 8.07
C ASN A 31 6.55 -4.74 7.11
N TYR A 32 5.29 -4.32 7.06
CA TYR A 32 4.91 -3.12 6.30
C TYR A 32 5.47 -1.91 7.03
N THR A 33 6.46 -1.23 6.45
CA THR A 33 7.19 -0.10 7.07
C THR A 33 7.24 1.15 6.20
N ASN A 34 6.74 1.06 4.96
CA ASN A 34 6.76 2.16 3.99
C ASN A 34 5.34 2.47 3.52
N SER A 35 4.77 3.59 3.94
CA SER A 35 3.42 4.05 3.52
C SER A 35 3.34 4.53 2.07
N GLU A 36 4.48 4.70 1.40
CA GLU A 36 4.53 4.95 -0.04
C GLU A 36 4.48 3.65 -0.85
N TRP A 37 4.82 2.51 -0.25
CA TRP A 37 4.80 1.20 -0.91
C TRP A 37 3.37 0.71 -1.08
N GLU A 38 2.96 0.48 -2.33
CA GLU A 38 1.59 0.13 -2.70
C GLU A 38 1.53 -1.24 -3.38
N PRO A 39 1.79 -2.34 -2.65
CA PRO A 39 1.64 -3.67 -3.20
C PRO A 39 0.15 -3.95 -3.48
N GLN A 40 -0.11 -4.73 -4.53
CA GLN A 40 -1.39 -5.44 -4.66
C GLN A 40 -1.27 -6.72 -3.82
N PHE A 41 -2.27 -7.01 -2.98
CA PHE A 41 -2.23 -8.15 -2.09
C PHE A 41 -3.60 -8.83 -1.99
N VAL A 42 -3.59 -10.10 -1.59
CA VAL A 42 -4.79 -10.88 -1.25
C VAL A 42 -4.81 -11.04 0.27
N CYS A 43 -5.97 -10.88 0.89
CA CYS A 43 -6.13 -11.07 2.34
C CYS A 43 -7.25 -12.06 2.68
N ASP A 44 -7.32 -12.42 3.96
CA ASP A 44 -8.37 -13.24 4.51
C ASP A 44 -9.71 -12.49 4.66
N LYS A 45 -10.75 -13.24 5.03
CA LYS A 45 -12.12 -12.73 5.24
C LYS A 45 -12.29 -11.75 6.41
N ASN A 46 -11.31 -11.65 7.31
CA ASN A 46 -11.38 -10.76 8.48
C ASN A 46 -10.82 -9.37 8.18
N THR A 47 -10.24 -9.19 6.98
CA THR A 47 -9.75 -7.92 6.46
C THR A 47 -10.89 -6.91 6.40
N PRO A 48 -10.70 -5.70 6.94
CA PRO A 48 -11.72 -4.66 6.85
C PRO A 48 -11.96 -4.24 5.39
N LEU A 49 -13.16 -3.71 5.13
CA LEU A 49 -13.49 -3.10 3.85
C LEU A 49 -12.71 -1.78 3.66
N HIS A 50 -12.69 -1.32 2.41
CA HIS A 50 -12.12 -0.01 2.03
C HIS A 50 -12.76 1.12 2.84
N ASP A 51 -11.94 2.06 3.33
CA ASP A 51 -12.43 3.26 4.00
C ASP A 51 -12.82 4.31 2.96
N ASP A 52 -14.13 4.50 2.75
CA ASP A 52 -14.68 5.40 1.73
C ASP A 52 -14.34 6.88 1.93
N ARG A 53 -13.74 7.26 3.06
CA ARG A 53 -13.13 8.59 3.22
C ARG A 53 -11.95 8.78 2.27
N PHE A 54 -11.26 7.70 1.91
CA PHE A 54 -10.21 7.70 0.89
C PHE A 54 -10.82 7.57 -0.51
N PRO A 55 -10.66 8.60 -1.37
CA PRO A 55 -11.21 8.57 -2.72
C PRO A 55 -10.57 7.47 -3.57
N PHE A 56 -11.37 6.89 -4.48
CA PHE A 56 -10.90 5.88 -5.44
C PHE A 56 -9.65 6.34 -6.22
N ARG A 57 -8.69 5.42 -6.38
CA ARG A 57 -7.32 5.61 -6.93
C ARG A 57 -6.34 6.40 -6.05
N LEU A 58 -6.77 6.93 -4.91
CA LEU A 58 -5.91 7.71 -4.03
C LEU A 58 -5.68 6.95 -2.74
N ARG A 59 -4.45 6.44 -2.58
CA ARG A 59 -4.05 5.66 -1.41
C ARG A 59 -4.99 4.47 -1.13
N SER A 60 -5.67 3.95 -2.16
CA SER A 60 -6.69 2.92 -1.99
C SER A 60 -6.11 1.62 -1.44
N ASN A 61 -4.87 1.27 -1.77
CA ASN A 61 -4.25 0.09 -1.17
C ASN A 61 -3.41 0.45 0.06
N THR A 62 -2.72 1.60 0.04
CA THR A 62 -1.84 2.01 1.16
C THR A 62 -2.59 2.30 2.46
N HIS A 63 -3.81 2.86 2.42
CA HIS A 63 -4.61 3.02 3.66
C HIS A 63 -4.98 1.64 4.24
N LEU A 64 -5.38 0.68 3.40
CA LEU A 64 -5.73 -0.67 3.84
C LEU A 64 -4.50 -1.42 4.38
N SER A 65 -3.36 -1.37 3.69
CA SER A 65 -2.09 -1.92 4.20
C SER A 65 -1.72 -1.34 5.57
N THR A 66 -1.99 -0.05 5.78
CA THR A 66 -1.75 0.61 7.06
C THR A 66 -2.67 0.02 8.14
N ILE A 67 -3.97 -0.13 7.87
CA ILE A 67 -4.90 -0.75 8.83
C ILE A 67 -4.45 -2.16 9.20
N LEU A 68 -4.07 -2.97 8.20
CA LEU A 68 -3.64 -4.35 8.41
C LEU A 68 -2.38 -4.44 9.26
N CYS A 69 -1.40 -3.56 9.03
CA CYS A 69 -0.23 -3.46 9.90
C CYS A 69 -0.63 -3.17 11.36
N TYR A 70 -1.53 -2.20 11.57
CA TYR A 70 -2.02 -1.85 12.91
C TYR A 70 -2.82 -3.00 13.56
N GLN A 71 -3.44 -3.87 12.77
CA GLN A 71 -4.08 -5.11 13.24
C GLN A 71 -3.09 -6.26 13.50
N GLY A 72 -1.80 -6.07 13.22
CA GLY A 72 -0.76 -7.06 13.48
C GLY A 72 -0.56 -8.07 12.34
N TYR A 73 -1.14 -7.83 11.16
CA TYR A 73 -0.87 -8.64 9.98
C TYR A 73 0.59 -8.52 9.54
N GLN A 74 1.10 -9.59 8.95
CA GLN A 74 2.38 -9.62 8.25
C GLN A 74 2.12 -9.87 6.76
N PHE A 75 2.99 -9.35 5.91
CA PHE A 75 2.85 -9.47 4.46
C PHE A 75 3.82 -10.53 3.96
N ALA A 76 3.31 -11.55 3.27
CA ALA A 76 4.13 -12.56 2.62
C ALA A 76 4.27 -12.23 1.13
N ILE A 77 5.51 -12.19 0.64
CA ILE A 77 5.76 -12.26 -0.80
C ILE A 77 5.79 -13.74 -1.18
N VAL A 78 4.98 -14.10 -2.17
CA VAL A 78 4.84 -15.46 -2.66
C VAL A 78 5.56 -15.58 -4.00
N GLU A 79 6.32 -16.66 -4.17
CA GLU A 79 6.98 -16.94 -5.45
C GLU A 79 5.96 -17.33 -6.53
N ASN A 80 6.30 -17.08 -7.80
CA ASN A 80 5.51 -17.50 -8.97
C ASN A 80 4.06 -16.97 -8.99
N LEU A 81 3.74 -15.95 -8.21
CA LEU A 81 2.45 -15.26 -8.22
C LEU A 81 2.64 -13.76 -8.33
N PHE A 82 2.40 -13.21 -9.51
CA PHE A 82 2.56 -11.79 -9.78
C PHE A 82 1.55 -11.30 -10.81
N THR A 83 1.21 -10.02 -10.72
CA THR A 83 0.38 -9.33 -11.70
C THR A 83 1.26 -8.34 -12.46
N VAL A 84 1.26 -8.43 -13.79
CA VAL A 84 2.00 -7.49 -14.63
C VAL A 84 1.04 -6.45 -15.19
N HIS A 85 1.35 -5.18 -14.97
CA HIS A 85 0.76 -4.09 -15.73
C HIS A 85 1.68 -3.77 -16.92
N ARG A 86 1.18 -3.97 -18.14
CA ARG A 86 1.97 -3.71 -19.35
C ARG A 86 2.06 -2.20 -19.61
N GLY A 87 3.28 -1.69 -19.59
CA GLY A 87 3.60 -0.30 -19.97
C GLY A 87 3.69 0.65 -18.78
N ILE A 88 4.24 1.84 -19.04
CA ILE A 88 4.35 2.94 -18.08
C ILE A 88 3.39 4.03 -18.51
N LYS A 89 2.61 4.55 -17.56
CA LYS A 89 1.72 5.67 -17.81
C LYS A 89 2.54 6.91 -18.19
N THR A 90 2.38 7.38 -19.43
CA THR A 90 3.14 8.52 -19.98
C THR A 90 2.36 9.83 -19.95
N LYS A 91 1.04 9.79 -19.82
CA LYS A 91 0.15 10.96 -19.77
C LYS A 91 -0.85 10.81 -18.65
N GLU A 92 -1.20 11.94 -18.03
CA GLU A 92 -2.29 12.01 -17.07
C GLU A 92 -3.63 12.05 -17.80
N THR A 93 -4.58 11.29 -17.27
CA THR A 93 -6.00 11.36 -17.65
C THR A 93 -6.70 12.44 -16.83
N GLU A 94 -7.86 12.91 -17.28
CA GLU A 94 -8.68 13.85 -16.50
C GLU A 94 -9.04 13.30 -15.11
N ASN A 95 -9.26 11.99 -15.03
CA ASN A 95 -9.48 11.27 -13.78
C ASN A 95 -8.30 11.40 -12.79
N ASP A 96 -7.05 11.42 -13.29
CA ASP A 96 -5.87 11.60 -12.44
C ASP A 96 -5.76 13.03 -11.94
N LYS A 97 -6.06 14.01 -12.80
CA LYS A 97 -6.06 15.42 -12.44
C LYS A 97 -7.11 15.71 -11.36
N LEU A 98 -8.31 15.15 -11.53
CA LEU A 98 -9.39 15.24 -10.53
C LEU A 98 -8.98 14.60 -9.20
N ALA A 99 -8.33 13.45 -9.24
CA ALA A 99 -7.80 12.79 -8.06
C ALA A 99 -6.77 13.70 -7.34
N LYS A 100 -5.76 14.19 -8.05
CA LYS A 100 -4.77 15.12 -7.48
C LYS A 100 -5.40 16.38 -6.89
N LYS A 101 -6.43 16.94 -7.55
CA LYS A 101 -7.19 18.07 -7.04
C LYS A 101 -7.92 17.73 -5.73
N LYS A 102 -8.45 16.52 -5.57
CA LYS A 102 -9.04 16.07 -4.29
C LYS A 102 -7.98 15.96 -3.20
N MET A 103 -6.79 15.43 -3.51
CA MET A 103 -5.68 15.34 -2.54
C MET A 103 -5.21 16.73 -2.07
N SER A 104 -5.21 17.73 -2.95
CA SER A 104 -4.75 19.07 -2.60
C SER A 104 -5.77 19.87 -1.77
N GLN A 105 -7.00 19.37 -1.59
CA GLN A 105 -7.98 20.03 -0.74
C GLN A 105 -7.57 19.92 0.73
N LYS A 106 -7.68 21.03 1.47
CA LYS A 106 -7.39 21.07 2.92
C LYS A 106 -8.14 19.99 3.71
N GLY A 107 -9.33 19.60 3.25
CA GLY A 107 -10.12 18.52 3.85
C GLY A 107 -9.43 17.16 3.81
N TYR A 108 -8.65 16.87 2.78
CA TYR A 108 -7.96 15.58 2.63
C TYR A 108 -6.90 15.38 3.71
N ALA A 109 -6.04 16.38 3.94
CA ALA A 109 -5.04 16.31 5.01
C ALA A 109 -5.68 16.14 6.40
N LYS A 110 -6.79 16.85 6.66
CA LYS A 110 -7.54 16.69 7.92
C LYS A 110 -8.11 15.28 8.06
N MET A 111 -8.64 14.70 6.98
CA MET A 111 -9.16 13.34 6.94
C MET A 111 -8.05 12.31 7.24
N VAL A 112 -6.90 12.41 6.57
CA VAL A 112 -5.74 11.51 6.80
C VAL A 112 -5.27 11.60 8.26
N ASN A 113 -5.19 12.82 8.82
CA ASN A 113 -4.80 13.00 10.23
C ASN A 113 -5.83 12.37 11.19
N SER A 114 -7.14 12.50 10.91
CA SER A 114 -8.19 11.83 11.71
C SER A 114 -8.02 10.32 11.68
N PHE A 115 -7.87 9.75 10.48
CA PHE A 115 -7.64 8.32 10.27
C PHE A 115 -6.43 7.81 11.06
N VAL A 116 -5.30 8.51 10.99
CA VAL A 116 -4.08 8.16 11.73
C VAL A 116 -4.31 8.24 13.24
N ASN A 117 -5.00 9.26 13.73
CA ASN A 117 -5.28 9.41 15.16
C ASN A 117 -6.21 8.29 15.67
N GLU A 118 -7.22 7.92 14.89
CA GLU A 118 -8.11 6.80 15.19
C GLU A 118 -7.33 5.48 15.31
N LEU A 119 -6.42 5.19 14.37
CA LEU A 119 -5.57 4.00 14.42
C LEU A 119 -4.64 4.01 15.63
N ASN A 120 -3.99 5.14 15.93
CA ASN A 120 -3.09 5.27 17.07
C ASN A 120 -3.82 5.11 18.41
N ASN A 121 -5.03 5.64 18.53
CA ASN A 121 -5.84 5.48 19.72
C ASN A 121 -6.31 4.03 19.89
N LYS A 122 -6.67 3.36 18.79
CA LYS A 122 -7.13 1.96 18.82
C LYS A 122 -6.01 0.94 19.04
N TYR A 123 -4.81 1.20 18.49
CA TYR A 123 -3.66 0.29 18.58
C TYR A 123 -2.38 1.06 19.02
N PRO A 124 -2.31 1.52 20.27
CA PRO A 124 -1.23 2.39 20.75
C PRO A 124 0.17 1.75 20.61
N LEU A 125 0.26 0.43 20.76
CA LEU A 125 1.52 -0.32 20.64
C LEU A 125 2.06 -0.39 19.20
N LYS A 126 1.26 -0.05 18.19
CA LYS A 126 1.64 -0.11 16.77
C LYS A 126 2.12 1.22 16.20
N ARG A 127 1.94 2.32 16.94
CA ARG A 127 2.27 3.70 16.51
C ARG A 127 3.70 3.88 15.96
N ASN A 128 4.67 3.19 16.55
CA ASN A 128 6.09 3.27 16.17
C ASN A 128 6.59 2.04 15.40
N VAL A 129 5.69 1.10 15.08
CA VAL A 129 6.00 -0.14 14.37
C VAL A 129 5.50 -0.05 12.93
N CYS A 130 4.29 0.48 12.75
CA CYS A 130 3.63 0.61 11.47
C CYS A 130 3.86 1.99 10.86
N PRO A 131 3.84 2.11 9.53
CA PRO A 131 4.13 3.36 8.86
C PRO A 131 3.03 4.38 9.14
N LEU A 132 3.46 5.62 9.25
CA LEU A 132 2.54 6.75 9.31
C LEU A 132 2.07 7.10 7.91
N LEU A 133 0.75 7.12 7.70
CA LEU A 133 0.19 7.64 6.46
C LEU A 133 0.24 9.17 6.49
N LEU A 134 0.90 9.76 5.49
CA LEU A 134 1.01 11.20 5.35
C LEU A 134 0.02 11.71 4.27
N PRO A 135 -0.52 12.93 4.44
CA PRO A 135 -1.34 13.60 3.41
C PRO A 135 -0.63 13.70 2.05
#